data_AF-A0A2K4W370-F1
#
_entry.id   AF-A0A2K4W370-F1
#
_cell.length_a   1.000
_cell.length_b   1.000
_cell.length_c   1.000
_cell.angle_alpha   90.00
_cell.angle_beta   90.00
_cell.angle_gamma   90.00
#
_symmetry.space_group_name_H-M   'P 1'
#
loop_
_entity.id
_entity.type
_entity.pdbx_description
1 polymer ?
#
loop_
_entity_poly.entity_id
_entity_poly.type
_entity_poly.pdbx_seq_one_letter_code
_entity_poly.pdbx_strand_id
1 'polypeptide(L)'
;MVLYAAKPFASGNVTVYLEGLAVPIMLNVSSGESDTKAQTWTVDSRLDLRVPRRGPGAQPGAAPEVRIGLHDRVLQGFLDGVPPKEAKQLKTTGNVPDTTVWQMGDDLYIRTRADIRDEFESTLSSADGTHLWKLPVTPYVSFSVMGHTASLNVALE
;
A
#
# COMPACT_ATOMS: atom_id res chain seq x y z
N MET A 1 -22.28 18.27 0.89
CA MET A 1 -22.14 19.74 0.98
C MET A 1 -22.04 20.29 -0.42
N VAL A 2 -22.73 21.39 -0.73
CA VAL A 2 -22.61 22.06 -2.03
C VAL A 2 -22.17 23.50 -1.77
N LEU A 3 -21.23 23.99 -2.56
CA LEU A 3 -20.69 25.34 -2.45
C LEU A 3 -21.02 26.11 -3.73
N TYR A 4 -21.51 27.34 -3.57
CA TYR A 4 -21.79 28.24 -4.68
C TYR A 4 -21.07 29.57 -4.45
N ALA A 5 -20.51 30.11 -5.53
CA ALA A 5 -19.92 31.44 -5.48
C ALA A 5 -21.02 32.51 -5.46
N ALA A 6 -20.97 33.41 -4.48
CA ALA A 6 -21.89 34.55 -4.41
C ALA A 6 -21.50 35.68 -5.39
N LYS A 7 -20.24 35.73 -5.81
CA LYS A 7 -19.69 36.72 -6.75
C LYS A 7 -18.69 36.05 -7.69
N PRO A 8 -18.55 36.53 -8.94
CA PRO A 8 -17.46 36.13 -9.82
C PRO A 8 -16.13 36.73 -9.36
N PHE A 9 -15.02 36.19 -9.89
CA PHE A 9 -13.65 36.65 -9.60
C PHE A 9 -13.25 36.61 -8.11
N ALA A 10 -13.85 35.70 -7.34
CA ALA A 10 -13.51 35.48 -5.94
C ALA A 10 -12.70 34.20 -5.77
N SER A 11 -11.76 34.21 -4.81
CA SER A 11 -11.07 33.03 -4.31
C SER A 11 -11.17 32.95 -2.79
N GLY A 12 -11.05 31.74 -2.26
CA GLY A 12 -11.12 31.51 -0.82
C GLY A 12 -10.72 30.10 -0.45
N ASN A 13 -10.76 29.81 0.85
CA ASN A 13 -10.36 28.53 1.40
C ASN A 13 -11.53 27.87 2.12
N VAL A 14 -11.64 26.56 1.97
CA VAL A 14 -12.57 25.70 2.70
C VAL A 14 -11.74 24.76 3.56
N THR A 15 -11.92 24.85 4.87
CA THR A 15 -11.27 23.96 5.84
C THR A 15 -12.25 22.85 6.22
N VAL A 16 -11.88 21.61 5.94
CA VAL A 16 -12.68 20.43 6.28
C VAL A 16 -12.03 19.71 7.46
N TYR A 17 -12.77 19.63 8.56
CA TYR A 17 -12.40 18.86 9.73
C TYR A 17 -13.01 17.46 9.64
N LEU A 18 -12.17 16.45 9.69
CA LEU A 18 -12.60 15.05 9.74
C LEU A 18 -12.37 14.52 11.14
N GLU A 19 -13.36 13.82 11.68
CA GLU A 19 -13.26 13.18 12.99
C GLU A 19 -12.05 12.22 13.04
N GLY A 20 -11.21 12.37 14.05
CA GLY A 20 -9.99 11.56 14.22
C GLY A 20 -8.80 11.94 13.31
N LEU A 21 -8.94 12.97 12.47
CA LEU A 21 -7.82 13.52 11.69
C LEU A 21 -7.28 14.78 12.39
N ALA A 22 -6.04 14.71 12.87
CA ALA A 22 -5.41 15.79 13.64
C ALA A 22 -5.10 17.05 12.80
N VAL A 23 -4.90 16.87 11.48
CA VAL A 23 -4.60 17.96 10.54
C VAL A 23 -5.80 18.13 9.60
N PRO A 24 -6.41 19.33 9.52
CA PRO A 24 -7.55 19.56 8.65
C PRO A 24 -7.13 19.58 7.16
N ILE A 25 -8.09 19.28 6.30
CA ILE A 25 -7.89 19.37 4.84
C ILE A 25 -8.26 20.79 4.40
N MET A 26 -7.33 21.48 3.72
CA MET A 26 -7.58 22.79 3.13
C MET A 26 -7.82 22.66 1.63
N LEU A 27 -8.97 23.16 1.17
CA LEU A 27 -9.32 23.24 -0.25
C LEU A 27 -9.32 24.71 -0.66
N ASN A 28 -8.53 25.04 -1.67
CA ASN A 28 -8.57 26.36 -2.29
C ASN A 28 -9.64 26.35 -3.38
N VAL A 29 -10.57 27.28 -3.31
CA VAL A 29 -11.67 27.40 -4.27
C VAL A 29 -11.61 28.75 -4.97
N SER A 30 -11.96 28.77 -6.23
CA SER A 30 -12.06 29.98 -7.04
C SER A 30 -13.33 29.94 -7.88
N SER A 31 -14.03 31.06 -7.97
CA SER A 31 -15.12 31.23 -8.92
C SER A 31 -14.56 31.48 -10.31
N GLY A 32 -15.16 30.86 -11.33
CA GLY A 32 -14.82 31.12 -12.73
C GLY A 32 -15.17 32.53 -13.20
N GLU A 33 -14.58 32.92 -14.32
CA GLU A 33 -14.87 34.16 -15.04
C GLU A 33 -16.27 34.12 -15.65
N SER A 34 -17.07 35.16 -15.43
CA SER A 34 -18.41 35.28 -16.04
C SER A 34 -18.37 35.77 -17.49
N ASP A 35 -17.20 36.14 -18.00
CA ASP A 35 -17.05 36.69 -19.35
C ASP A 35 -16.74 35.60 -20.37
N THR A 36 -17.81 34.95 -20.82
CA THR A 36 -17.81 34.34 -22.15
C THR A 36 -18.94 34.99 -22.94
N LYS A 37 -18.63 35.44 -24.16
CA LYS A 37 -19.65 35.84 -25.16
C LYS A 37 -20.76 34.79 -25.36
N ALA A 38 -20.52 33.55 -24.91
CA ALA A 38 -21.41 32.40 -24.95
C ALA A 38 -22.39 32.29 -23.75
N GLN A 39 -22.29 33.12 -22.71
CA GLN A 39 -23.09 33.00 -21.46
C GLN A 39 -23.03 31.60 -20.81
N THR A 40 -21.93 30.88 -20.97
CA THR A 40 -21.71 29.55 -20.40
C THR A 40 -20.49 29.56 -19.49
N TRP A 41 -20.66 29.09 -18.27
CA TRP A 41 -19.56 28.90 -17.31
C TRP A 41 -19.19 27.43 -17.20
N THR A 42 -17.89 27.16 -17.06
CA THR A 42 -17.39 25.83 -16.68
C THR A 42 -17.27 25.79 -15.16
N VAL A 43 -17.82 24.75 -14.55
CA VAL A 43 -17.77 24.55 -13.10
C VAL A 43 -17.35 23.12 -12.80
N ASP A 44 -16.59 22.95 -11.72
CA ASP A 44 -16.35 21.63 -11.15
C ASP A 44 -17.62 21.17 -10.44
N SER A 45 -18.33 20.21 -11.02
CA SER A 45 -19.62 19.74 -10.50
C SER A 45 -19.46 18.79 -9.29
N ARG A 46 -18.33 18.10 -9.19
CA ARG A 46 -18.03 17.13 -8.13
C ARG A 46 -16.53 16.96 -7.92
N LEU A 47 -16.13 16.90 -6.66
CA LEU A 47 -14.77 16.55 -6.23
C LEU A 47 -14.86 15.39 -5.23
N ASP A 48 -14.26 14.24 -5.58
CA ASP A 48 -14.13 13.08 -4.68
C ASP A 48 -12.70 13.02 -4.15
N LEU A 49 -12.55 13.00 -2.82
CA LEU A 49 -11.25 12.94 -2.14
C LEU A 49 -11.20 11.69 -1.25
N ARG A 50 -10.13 10.90 -1.38
CA ARG A 50 -9.87 9.75 -0.51
C ARG A 50 -8.69 10.04 0.39
N VAL A 51 -8.91 9.97 1.70
CA VAL A 51 -7.84 10.08 2.71
C VAL A 51 -7.34 8.67 3.04
N PRO A 52 -6.04 8.36 2.86
CA PRO A 52 -5.50 7.03 3.13
C PRO A 52 -5.27 6.81 4.64
N ARG A 53 -6.34 6.90 5.43
CA ARG A 53 -6.37 6.67 6.88
C ARG A 53 -7.59 5.82 7.24
N ARG A 54 -7.56 5.22 8.42
CA ARG A 54 -8.74 4.58 9.00
C ARG A 54 -9.81 5.64 9.27
N GLY A 55 -11.06 5.33 8.94
CA GLY A 55 -12.20 6.18 9.25
C GLY A 55 -12.50 6.19 10.77
N PRO A 56 -13.28 7.18 11.25
CA PRO A 56 -13.55 7.37 12.68
C PRO A 56 -14.31 6.20 13.33
N GLY A 57 -15.14 5.48 12.56
CA GLY A 57 -15.83 4.26 13.00
C GLY A 57 -15.15 2.95 12.58
N ALA A 58 -13.92 3.00 12.06
CA ALA A 58 -13.21 1.79 11.69
C ALA A 58 -12.93 0.98 12.97
N GLN A 59 -13.49 -0.22 13.04
CA GLN A 59 -13.12 -1.14 14.10
C GLN A 59 -11.60 -1.31 14.10
N PRO A 60 -10.96 -1.40 15.27
CA PRO A 60 -9.59 -1.85 15.33
C PRO A 60 -9.52 -3.12 14.50
N GLY A 61 -8.64 -3.15 13.49
CA GLY A 61 -8.32 -4.42 12.84
C GLY A 61 -7.98 -5.41 13.94
N ALA A 62 -8.31 -6.69 13.73
CA ALA A 62 -7.87 -7.75 14.64
C ALA A 62 -6.42 -7.47 15.03
N ALA A 63 -6.11 -7.56 16.32
CA ALA A 63 -4.72 -7.47 16.77
C ALA A 63 -3.93 -8.37 15.82
N PRO A 64 -2.89 -7.84 15.14
CA PRO A 64 -2.16 -8.65 14.18
C PRO A 64 -1.76 -9.91 14.93
N GLU A 65 -2.25 -11.06 14.46
CA GLU A 65 -1.81 -12.36 14.95
C GLU A 65 -0.29 -12.30 14.93
N VAL A 66 0.34 -12.67 16.04
CA VAL A 66 1.77 -12.41 16.32
C VAL A 66 2.60 -12.63 15.03
N ARG A 67 2.97 -11.53 14.37
CA ARG A 67 3.57 -11.57 13.01
C ARG A 67 5.01 -12.10 13.02
N ILE A 68 5.54 -12.36 14.21
CA ILE A 68 6.81 -13.05 14.41
C ILE A 68 6.47 -14.50 14.69
N GLY A 69 6.65 -15.37 13.69
CA GLY A 69 6.47 -16.81 13.84
C GLY A 69 7.55 -17.42 14.72
N LEU A 70 7.62 -17.06 16.01
CA LEU A 70 8.46 -17.76 16.97
C LEU A 70 8.01 -19.22 17.01
N HIS A 71 8.87 -20.12 16.53
CA HIS A 71 8.74 -21.58 16.51
C HIS A 71 7.94 -22.21 15.35
N ASP A 72 7.69 -21.49 14.24
CA ASP A 72 7.12 -22.10 13.04
C ASP A 72 8.20 -22.83 12.21
N ARG A 73 8.15 -24.17 12.21
CA ARG A 73 9.09 -25.02 11.45
C ARG A 73 8.97 -24.86 9.94
N VAL A 74 7.79 -24.51 9.43
CA VAL A 74 7.56 -24.31 8.00
C VAL A 74 8.24 -23.01 7.58
N LEU A 75 7.98 -21.91 8.28
CA LEU A 75 8.66 -20.63 8.01
C LEU A 75 10.17 -20.75 8.19
N GLN A 76 10.64 -21.50 9.19
CA GLN A 76 12.08 -21.75 9.36
C GLN A 76 12.66 -22.49 8.15
N GLY A 77 11.99 -23.52 7.63
CA GLY A 77 12.44 -24.25 6.44
C GLY A 77 12.58 -23.35 5.21
N PHE A 78 11.61 -22.45 4.98
CA PHE A 78 11.72 -21.45 3.92
C PHE A 78 12.88 -20.47 4.14
N LEU A 79 13.09 -20.00 5.37
CA LEU A 79 14.19 -19.08 5.70
C LEU A 79 15.57 -19.74 5.51
N ASP A 80 15.69 -21.02 5.86
CA ASP A 80 16.89 -21.84 5.69
C ASP A 80 17.14 -22.23 4.22
N GLY A 81 16.19 -21.97 3.32
CA GLY A 81 16.27 -22.33 1.90
C GLY A 81 15.95 -23.80 1.61
N VAL A 82 15.33 -24.51 2.56
CA VAL A 82 14.89 -25.90 2.44
C VAL A 82 13.36 -25.94 2.62
N PRO A 83 12.59 -25.45 1.62
CA PRO A 83 11.15 -25.38 1.73
C PRO A 83 10.51 -26.79 1.76
N PRO A 84 9.27 -26.93 2.26
CA PRO A 84 8.50 -28.17 2.16
C PRO A 84 8.36 -28.65 0.70
N LYS A 85 8.12 -29.95 0.51
CA LYS A 85 8.05 -30.56 -0.83
C LYS A 85 6.86 -30.06 -1.66
N GLU A 86 5.84 -29.56 -0.98
CA GLU A 86 4.61 -29.03 -1.57
C GLU A 86 4.82 -27.61 -2.13
N ALA A 87 5.93 -26.95 -1.77
CA ALA A 87 6.23 -25.61 -2.23
C ALA A 87 6.87 -25.60 -3.62
N LYS A 88 6.36 -24.73 -4.49
CA LYS A 88 6.87 -24.54 -5.85
C LYS A 88 7.67 -23.26 -5.92
N GLN A 89 8.92 -23.36 -6.34
CA GLN A 89 9.74 -22.16 -6.57
C GLN A 89 9.23 -21.43 -7.83
N LEU A 90 8.97 -20.14 -7.71
CA LEU A 90 8.50 -19.30 -8.79
C LEU A 90 9.65 -18.53 -9.44
N LYS A 91 9.52 -18.25 -10.73
CA LYS A 91 10.45 -17.35 -11.42
C LYS A 91 10.11 -15.91 -11.08
N THR A 92 11.13 -15.10 -10.85
CA THR A 92 10.97 -13.68 -10.55
C THR A 92 11.81 -12.80 -11.46
N THR A 93 11.31 -11.61 -11.77
CA THR A 93 12.05 -10.58 -12.50
C THR A 93 11.94 -9.25 -11.77
N GLY A 94 13.05 -8.51 -11.72
CA GLY A 94 13.11 -7.25 -10.98
C GLY A 94 14.47 -7.04 -10.32
N ASN A 95 14.65 -5.87 -9.72
CA ASN A 95 15.91 -5.45 -9.10
C ASN A 95 15.89 -5.63 -7.58
N VAL A 96 15.53 -6.82 -7.10
CA VAL A 96 15.59 -7.16 -5.67
C VAL A 96 16.68 -8.24 -5.49
N PRO A 97 17.81 -7.91 -4.84
CA PRO A 97 18.93 -8.83 -4.71
C PRO A 97 18.59 -10.02 -3.81
N ASP A 98 19.32 -11.13 -4.00
CA ASP A 98 19.28 -12.32 -3.15
C ASP A 98 17.87 -12.83 -2.82
N THR A 99 16.96 -12.72 -3.80
CA THR A 99 15.55 -13.01 -3.61
C THR A 99 15.19 -14.38 -4.17
N THR A 100 14.50 -15.19 -3.36
CA THR A 100 13.90 -16.46 -3.78
C THR A 100 12.44 -16.47 -3.36
N VAL A 101 11.57 -16.89 -4.27
CA VAL A 101 10.12 -16.91 -4.05
C VAL A 101 9.59 -18.31 -4.25
N TRP A 102 8.76 -18.75 -3.32
CA TRP A 102 7.99 -19.97 -3.43
C TRP A 102 6.51 -19.68 -3.26
N GLN A 103 5.69 -20.53 -3.86
CA GLN A 103 4.26 -20.59 -3.62
C GLN A 103 3.92 -21.93 -2.96
N MET A 104 3.06 -21.89 -1.95
CA MET A 104 2.49 -23.09 -1.34
C MET A 104 1.04 -22.79 -0.99
N GLY A 105 0.10 -23.45 -1.68
CA GLY A 105 -1.32 -23.09 -1.60
C GLY A 105 -1.57 -21.69 -2.17
N ASP A 106 -2.30 -20.88 -1.41
CA ASP A 106 -2.67 -19.50 -1.74
C ASP A 106 -1.68 -18.45 -1.20
N ASP A 107 -0.53 -18.92 -0.69
CA ASP A 107 0.49 -18.09 -0.04
C ASP A 107 1.79 -18.06 -0.85
N LEU A 108 2.41 -16.88 -0.89
CA LEU A 108 3.79 -16.65 -1.31
C LEU A 108 4.72 -16.54 -0.11
N TYR A 109 5.90 -17.12 -0.27
CA TYR A 109 7.00 -17.12 0.68
C TYR A 109 8.20 -16.48 -0.01
N ILE A 110 8.56 -15.26 0.40
CA ILE A 110 9.63 -14.48 -0.22
C ILE A 110 10.80 -14.38 0.74
N ARG A 111 11.91 -15.03 0.40
CA ARG A 111 13.18 -14.95 1.13
C ARG A 111 14.08 -13.93 0.45
N THR A 112 14.46 -12.87 1.16
CA THR A 112 15.30 -11.79 0.62
C THR A 112 16.01 -11.03 1.74
N ARG A 113 17.07 -10.29 1.40
CA ARG A 113 17.71 -9.31 2.30
C ARG A 113 17.07 -7.92 2.24
N ALA A 114 16.12 -7.70 1.33
CA ALA A 114 15.43 -6.43 1.20
C ALA A 114 14.22 -6.33 2.13
N ASP A 115 13.94 -5.12 2.63
CA ASP A 115 12.75 -4.86 3.44
C ASP A 115 11.51 -4.74 2.55
N ILE A 116 10.43 -5.44 2.92
CA ILE A 116 9.16 -5.35 2.19
C ILE A 116 8.47 -4.00 2.45
N ARG A 117 7.85 -3.42 1.42
CA ARG A 117 7.03 -2.20 1.53
C ARG A 117 5.53 -2.47 1.50
N ASP A 118 5.14 -3.60 0.94
CA ASP A 118 3.75 -4.01 0.85
C ASP A 118 3.29 -4.72 2.14
N GLU A 119 1.99 -4.95 2.25
CA GLU A 119 1.43 -5.71 3.36
C GLU A 119 1.84 -7.19 3.29
N PHE A 120 2.12 -7.76 4.47
CA PHE A 120 2.44 -9.17 4.66
C PHE A 120 1.65 -9.75 5.84
N GLU A 121 1.47 -11.06 5.85
CA GLU A 121 0.81 -11.78 6.94
C GLU A 121 1.78 -12.12 8.06
N SER A 122 2.95 -12.67 7.74
CA SER A 122 3.93 -13.14 8.71
C SER A 122 5.36 -12.91 8.23
N THR A 123 6.29 -12.78 9.17
CA THR A 123 7.71 -12.67 8.87
C THR A 123 8.56 -13.48 9.83
N LEU A 124 9.71 -13.93 9.33
CA LEU A 124 10.78 -14.51 10.12
C LEU A 124 12.11 -13.92 9.63
N SER A 125 13.02 -13.63 10.56
CA SER A 125 14.30 -12.99 10.23
C SER A 125 15.45 -13.79 10.82
N SER A 126 16.52 -13.91 10.05
CA SER A 126 17.78 -14.51 10.47
C SER A 126 18.77 -13.43 10.90
N ALA A 127 19.75 -13.80 11.73
CA ALA A 127 20.79 -12.88 12.21
C ALA A 127 21.72 -12.36 11.10
N ASP A 128 21.74 -13.00 9.94
CA ASP A 128 22.53 -12.59 8.77
C ASP A 128 21.87 -11.47 7.93
N GLY A 129 20.69 -10.99 8.35
CA GLY A 129 19.90 -9.98 7.66
C GLY A 129 19.00 -10.54 6.55
N THR A 130 18.83 -11.86 6.47
CA THR A 130 17.83 -12.46 5.57
C THR A 130 16.47 -12.47 6.24
N HIS A 131 15.46 -12.03 5.51
CA HIS A 131 14.06 -12.02 5.92
C HIS A 131 13.25 -12.99 5.05
N LEU A 132 12.27 -13.62 5.68
CA LEU A 132 11.19 -14.34 5.03
C LEU A 132 9.90 -13.56 5.22
N TRP A 133 9.18 -13.32 4.14
CA TRP A 133 7.88 -12.67 4.12
C TRP A 133 6.82 -13.65 3.60
N LYS A 134 5.75 -13.85 4.37
CA LYS A 134 4.56 -14.59 3.95
C LYS A 134 3.46 -13.61 3.58
N LEU A 135 2.86 -13.76 2.40
CA LEU A 135 1.77 -12.92 1.92
C LEU A 135 0.85 -13.71 0.98
N PRO A 136 -0.39 -13.25 0.74
CA PRO A 136 -1.25 -13.85 -0.27
C PRO A 136 -0.62 -13.78 -1.67
N VAL A 137 -1.00 -14.70 -2.56
CA VAL A 137 -0.53 -14.70 -3.95
C VAL A 137 -0.81 -13.38 -4.65
N THR A 138 0.27 -12.75 -5.14
CA THR A 138 0.24 -11.49 -5.91
C THR A 138 1.32 -11.53 -7.00
N PRO A 139 1.05 -11.00 -8.20
CA PRO A 139 2.03 -10.98 -9.29
C PRO A 139 3.13 -9.93 -9.08
N TYR A 140 2.97 -9.02 -8.12
CA TYR A 140 3.86 -7.88 -7.92
C TYR A 140 4.05 -7.59 -6.43
N VAL A 141 5.29 -7.36 -6.02
CA VAL A 141 5.67 -7.01 -4.65
C VAL A 141 6.73 -5.91 -4.64
N SER A 142 6.56 -4.91 -3.77
CA SER A 142 7.47 -3.78 -3.59
C SER A 142 8.43 -3.98 -2.42
N PHE A 143 9.71 -3.71 -2.65
CA PHE A 143 10.77 -3.74 -1.65
C PHE A 143 11.51 -2.41 -1.55
N SER A 144 12.14 -2.19 -0.40
CA SER A 144 13.13 -1.14 -0.17
C SER A 144 14.53 -1.72 -0.40
N VAL A 145 15.21 -1.26 -1.44
CA VAL A 145 16.59 -1.64 -1.76
C VAL A 145 17.44 -0.38 -1.69
N MET A 146 18.35 -0.29 -0.72
CA MET A 146 19.20 0.89 -0.49
C MET A 146 18.39 2.20 -0.38
N GLY A 147 17.21 2.15 0.22
CA GLY A 147 16.30 3.29 0.38
C GLY A 147 15.36 3.55 -0.80
N HIS A 148 15.62 2.97 -1.97
CA HIS A 148 14.78 3.12 -3.16
C HIS A 148 13.72 2.01 -3.27
N THR A 149 12.57 2.33 -3.87
CA THR A 149 11.55 1.30 -4.15
C THR A 149 12.02 0.46 -5.33
N ALA A 150 12.11 -0.84 -5.14
CA ALA A 150 12.36 -1.81 -6.19
C ALA A 150 11.18 -2.77 -6.30
N SER A 151 10.79 -3.04 -7.53
CA SER A 151 9.69 -3.92 -7.88
C SER A 151 10.18 -5.35 -8.10
N LEU A 152 9.44 -6.33 -7.58
CA LEU A 152 9.58 -7.74 -7.88
C LEU A 152 8.32 -8.22 -8.61
N ASN A 153 8.48 -8.67 -9.85
CA ASN A 153 7.42 -9.39 -10.57
C ASN A 153 7.59 -10.88 -10.32
N VAL A 154 6.49 -11.54 -9.99
CA VAL A 154 6.42 -12.98 -9.73
C VAL A 154 5.63 -13.64 -10.86
N ALA A 155 6.26 -14.59 -11.54
CA ALA A 155 5.58 -15.39 -12.56
C ALA A 155 4.69 -16.43 -11.88
N LEU A 156 3.42 -16.06 -11.67
CA LEU A 156 2.38 -16.97 -11.21
C LEU A 156 2.07 -17.98 -12.32
N GLU A 157 1.93 -19.26 -11.96
CA GLU A 157 1.51 -20.35 -12.87
C GLU A 157 0.07 -20.76 -12.64
#